data_AF-A0A9E7EHF1-F1
#
_entry.id   AF-A0A9E7EHF1-F1
#
_cell.length_a   1.000
_cell.length_b   1.000
_cell.length_c   1.000
_cell.angle_alpha   90.00
_cell.angle_beta   90.00
_cell.angle_gamma   90.00
#
_symmetry.space_group_name_H-M   'P 1'
#
loop_
_entity.id
_entity.type
_entity.pdbx_description
1 polymer ?
#
loop_
_entity_poly.entity_id
_entity_poly.type
_entity_poly.pdbx_seq_one_letter_code
_entity_poly.pdbx_strand_id
1 'polypeptide(L)'
;MKRQLYIYIYIYIERERERERERERERERERERLYMHFMSYWLSCNVRRVNCVLKELKHEEACMSKKMELLEASKQKLLGKNLESCSLEELHELEGKIEQGLRDIRVRKASQQQKLHSTLDLSTSYMLTFYKLQFHLLQEQIAQLKEKECSLIEENALMRDEVCISDGIVWQNNFIDVVGKSTEQLNST
;
A
#
# COMPACT_ATOMS: atom_id res chain seq x y z
N MET A 1 48.57 84.81 -52.87
CA MET A 1 47.35 84.15 -53.36
C MET A 1 47.21 82.70 -52.86
N LYS A 2 48.17 81.79 -53.09
CA LYS A 2 48.05 80.37 -52.65
C LYS A 2 47.79 80.16 -51.13
N ARG A 3 48.37 81.00 -50.26
CA ARG A 3 48.19 80.91 -48.80
C ARG A 3 46.75 81.22 -48.34
N GLN A 4 46.06 82.16 -48.99
CA GLN A 4 44.66 82.49 -48.68
C GLN A 4 43.70 81.38 -49.13
N LEU A 5 43.96 80.76 -50.28
CA LEU A 5 43.19 79.62 -50.76
C LEU A 5 43.30 78.41 -49.82
N TYR A 6 44.50 78.12 -49.31
CA TYR A 6 44.71 77.06 -48.31
C TYR A 6 43.93 77.32 -47.02
N ILE A 7 43.94 78.56 -46.52
CA ILE A 7 43.18 78.95 -45.32
C ILE A 7 41.67 78.78 -45.55
N TYR A 8 41.14 79.20 -46.70
CA TYR A 8 39.71 79.03 -47.04
C TYR A 8 39.30 77.55 -47.10
N ILE A 9 40.09 76.72 -47.79
CA ILE A 9 39.82 75.28 -47.91
C ILE A 9 39.87 74.60 -46.53
N TYR A 10 40.85 74.95 -45.70
CA TYR A 10 40.97 74.40 -44.34
C TYR A 10 39.75 74.77 -43.48
N ILE A 11 39.33 76.04 -43.49
CA ILE A 11 38.15 76.50 -42.74
C ILE A 11 36.87 75.81 -43.26
N TYR A 12 36.73 75.65 -44.57
CA TYR A 12 35.58 74.96 -45.16
C TYR A 12 35.51 73.50 -44.72
N ILE A 13 36.62 72.77 -44.81
CA ILE A 13 36.71 71.36 -44.39
C ILE A 13 36.42 71.22 -42.89
N GLU A 14 37.01 72.06 -42.04
CA GLU A 14 36.75 72.02 -40.60
C GLU A 14 35.29 72.35 -40.27
N ARG A 15 34.67 73.28 -41.00
CA ARG A 15 33.24 73.58 -40.85
C ARG A 15 32.32 72.46 -41.36
N GLU A 16 32.71 71.71 -42.39
CA GLU A 16 32.00 70.50 -42.83
C GLU A 16 32.09 69.40 -41.77
N ARG A 17 33.29 69.14 -41.23
CA ARG A 17 33.52 68.17 -40.15
C ARG A 17 32.73 68.52 -38.89
N GLU A 18 32.62 69.80 -38.57
CA GLU A 18 31.84 70.26 -37.42
C GLU A 18 30.35 69.99 -37.57
N ARG A 19 29.79 70.26 -38.75
CA ARG A 19 28.40 69.91 -39.09
C ARG A 19 28.17 68.41 -39.05
N GLU A 20 29.17 67.62 -39.42
CA GLU A 20 29.08 66.16 -39.35
C GLU A 20 29.07 65.63 -37.92
N ARG A 21 29.93 66.16 -37.04
CA ARG A 21 29.88 65.89 -35.60
C ARG A 21 28.54 66.29 -34.99
N GLU A 22 27.94 67.38 -35.46
CA GLU A 22 26.64 67.83 -34.99
C GLU A 22 25.48 66.91 -35.40
N ARG A 23 25.45 66.50 -36.67
CA ARG A 23 24.54 65.46 -37.17
C ARG A 23 24.68 64.15 -36.39
N GLU A 24 25.90 63.79 -36.00
CA GLU A 24 26.15 62.59 -35.19
C GLU A 24 25.57 62.68 -33.79
N ARG A 25 25.81 63.79 -33.09
CA ARG A 25 25.21 64.04 -31.78
C ARG A 25 23.69 64.05 -31.86
N GLU A 26 23.12 64.54 -32.96
CA GLU A 26 21.66 64.52 -33.18
C GLU A 26 21.12 63.10 -33.33
N ARG A 27 21.76 62.26 -34.16
CA ARG A 27 21.44 60.84 -34.28
C ARG A 27 21.54 60.12 -32.93
N GLU A 28 22.55 60.44 -32.13
CA GLU A 28 22.74 59.85 -30.81
C GLU A 28 21.61 60.20 -29.84
N ARG A 29 21.25 61.49 -29.75
CA ARG A 29 20.09 61.94 -28.95
C ARG A 29 18.80 61.28 -29.42
N GLU A 30 18.64 61.07 -30.72
CA GLU A 30 17.45 60.39 -31.26
C GLU A 30 17.40 58.91 -30.86
N ARG A 31 18.54 58.20 -30.92
CA ARG A 31 18.63 56.82 -30.40
C ARG A 31 18.27 56.76 -28.93
N GLU A 32 18.79 57.68 -28.12
CA GLU A 32 18.47 57.76 -26.69
C GLU A 32 16.98 58.02 -26.47
N ARG A 33 16.38 58.96 -27.21
CA ARG A 33 14.93 59.21 -27.15
C ARG A 33 14.11 57.97 -27.49
N LEU A 34 14.47 57.30 -28.58
CA LEU A 34 13.80 56.06 -29.01
C LEU A 34 13.98 54.95 -27.98
N TYR A 35 15.18 54.80 -27.42
CA TYR A 35 15.45 53.83 -26.37
C TYR A 35 14.62 54.12 -25.10
N MET A 36 14.57 55.37 -24.67
CA MET A 36 13.76 55.77 -23.52
C MET A 36 12.26 55.57 -23.76
N HIS A 37 11.78 55.92 -24.96
CA HIS A 37 10.39 55.68 -25.34
C HIS A 37 10.07 54.19 -25.35
N PHE A 38 10.92 53.38 -25.96
CA PHE A 38 10.79 51.93 -25.99
C PHE A 38 10.78 51.35 -24.57
N MET A 39 11.70 51.77 -23.71
CA MET A 39 11.79 51.30 -22.33
C MET A 39 10.55 51.67 -21.51
N SER A 40 10.05 52.90 -21.68
CA SER A 40 8.82 53.37 -21.05
C SER A 40 7.61 52.53 -21.49
N TYR A 41 7.47 52.29 -22.80
CA TYR A 41 6.41 51.45 -23.35
C TYR A 41 6.51 50.01 -22.85
N TRP A 42 7.72 49.43 -22.87
CA TRP A 42 7.98 48.09 -22.39
C TRP A 42 7.61 47.94 -20.91
N LEU A 43 8.04 48.88 -20.06
CA LEU A 43 7.72 48.87 -18.63
C LEU A 43 6.21 49.00 -18.40
N SER A 44 5.55 49.91 -19.12
CA SER A 44 4.09 50.08 -19.06
C SER A 44 3.36 48.79 -19.42
N CYS A 45 3.75 48.13 -20.52
CA CYS A 45 3.18 46.85 -20.94
C CYS A 45 3.44 45.74 -19.91
N ASN A 46 4.64 45.68 -19.34
CA ASN A 46 5.01 44.68 -18.35
C ASN A 46 4.20 44.84 -17.05
N VAL A 47 4.14 46.07 -16.52
CA VAL A 47 3.33 46.41 -15.34
C VAL A 47 1.86 46.10 -15.57
N ARG A 48 1.32 46.45 -16.75
CA ARG A 48 -0.07 46.12 -17.10
C ARG A 48 -0.30 44.61 -17.10
N ARG A 49 0.60 43.85 -17.71
CA ARG A 49 0.49 42.38 -17.79
C ARG A 49 0.54 41.74 -16.41
N VAL A 50 1.48 42.15 -15.55
CA VAL A 50 1.57 41.66 -14.17
C VAL A 50 0.31 42.01 -13.38
N ASN A 51 -0.19 43.25 -13.51
CA ASN A 51 -1.43 43.66 -12.83
C ASN A 51 -2.66 42.88 -13.31
N CYS A 52 -2.77 42.53 -14.60
CA CYS A 52 -3.83 41.67 -15.10
C CYS A 52 -3.79 40.30 -14.43
N VAL A 53 -2.63 39.64 -14.45
CA VAL A 53 -2.44 38.31 -13.82
C VAL A 53 -2.74 38.36 -12.32
N LEU A 54 -2.27 39.40 -11.61
CA LEU A 54 -2.54 39.54 -10.18
C LEU A 54 -4.04 39.73 -9.88
N LYS A 55 -4.78 40.44 -10.75
CA LYS A 55 -6.23 40.60 -10.58
C LYS A 55 -6.97 39.28 -10.80
N GLU A 56 -6.56 38.50 -11.80
CA GLU A 56 -7.11 37.18 -12.09
C GLU A 56 -6.88 36.23 -10.91
N LEU A 57 -5.64 36.13 -10.43
CA LEU A 57 -5.30 35.26 -9.29
C LEU A 57 -6.06 35.67 -8.01
N LYS A 58 -6.23 36.97 -7.74
CA LYS A 58 -7.05 37.44 -6.60
C LYS A 58 -8.52 37.05 -6.75
N HIS A 59 -9.04 37.09 -7.97
CA HIS A 59 -10.42 36.67 -8.23
C HIS A 59 -10.57 35.16 -8.07
N GLU A 60 -9.64 34.38 -8.60
CA GLU A 60 -9.60 32.92 -8.45
C GLU A 60 -9.47 32.51 -6.97
N GLU A 61 -8.58 33.16 -6.22
CA GLU A 61 -8.43 32.96 -4.78
C GLU A 61 -9.76 33.19 -4.05
N ALA A 62 -10.43 34.32 -4.31
CA ALA A 62 -11.72 34.63 -3.71
C ALA A 62 -12.83 33.64 -4.11
N CYS A 63 -12.82 33.18 -5.37
CA CYS A 63 -13.77 32.17 -5.85
C CYS A 63 -13.55 30.81 -5.16
N MET A 64 -12.29 30.39 -5.05
CA MET A 64 -11.91 29.14 -4.41
C MET A 64 -12.19 29.17 -2.91
N SER A 65 -11.92 30.29 -2.25
CA SER A 65 -12.25 30.51 -0.83
C SER A 65 -13.75 30.37 -0.58
N LYS A 66 -14.61 31.03 -1.37
CA LYS A 66 -16.07 30.87 -1.27
C LYS A 66 -16.52 29.42 -1.49
N LYS A 67 -15.91 28.71 -2.46
CA LYS A 67 -16.21 27.31 -2.71
C LYS A 67 -15.83 26.42 -1.52
N MET A 68 -14.70 26.70 -0.88
CA MET A 68 -14.27 25.99 0.33
C MET A 68 -15.25 26.21 1.48
N GLU A 69 -15.70 27.45 1.71
CA GLU A 69 -16.68 27.78 2.73
C GLU A 69 -18.00 27.03 2.53
N LEU A 70 -18.52 27.00 1.29
CA LEU A 70 -19.74 26.25 0.95
C LEU A 70 -19.57 24.74 1.16
N LEU A 71 -18.42 24.18 0.79
CA LEU A 71 -18.13 22.75 0.99
C LEU A 71 -18.04 22.40 2.48
N GLU A 72 -17.36 23.22 3.28
CA GLU A 72 -17.27 22.98 4.72
C GLU A 72 -18.64 23.12 5.38
N ALA A 73 -19.44 24.13 5.00
CA ALA A 73 -20.82 24.26 5.48
C ALA A 73 -21.67 23.03 5.12
N SER A 74 -21.61 22.57 3.87
CA SER A 74 -22.31 21.36 3.43
C SER A 74 -21.85 20.11 4.19
N LYS A 75 -20.55 19.98 4.46
CA LYS A 75 -19.99 18.87 5.25
C LYS A 75 -20.49 18.92 6.70
N GLN A 76 -20.52 20.10 7.34
CA GLN A 76 -21.08 20.23 8.68
C GLN A 76 -22.56 19.83 8.73
N LYS A 77 -23.36 20.21 7.71
CA LYS A 77 -24.76 19.79 7.58
C LYS A 77 -24.89 18.26 7.46
N LEU A 78 -24.08 17.62 6.60
CA LEU A 78 -24.06 16.14 6.47
C LEU A 78 -23.64 15.43 7.77
N LEU A 79 -22.86 16.11 8.63
CA LEU A 79 -22.47 15.63 9.96
C LEU A 79 -23.50 15.95 11.05
N GLY A 80 -24.67 16.49 10.68
CA GLY A 80 -25.75 16.82 11.61
C GLY A 80 -25.53 18.11 12.41
N LYS A 81 -24.64 19.01 11.96
CA LYS A 81 -24.36 20.29 12.63
C LYS A 81 -24.92 21.47 11.85
N ASN A 82 -25.17 22.59 12.54
CA ASN A 82 -25.66 23.85 11.97
C ASN A 82 -26.93 23.69 11.12
N LEU A 83 -27.86 22.85 11.58
CA LEU A 83 -29.11 22.54 10.89
C LEU A 83 -30.23 23.57 11.16
N GLU A 84 -30.03 24.48 12.09
CA GLU A 84 -31.02 25.49 12.53
C GLU A 84 -31.53 26.37 11.38
N SER A 85 -30.71 26.57 10.35
CA SER A 85 -31.05 27.36 9.16
C SER A 85 -31.56 26.53 7.97
N CYS A 86 -31.67 25.20 8.11
CA CYS A 86 -32.12 24.34 7.03
C CYS A 86 -33.65 24.29 6.98
N SER A 87 -34.19 24.38 5.76
CA SER A 87 -35.60 24.11 5.48
C SER A 87 -35.91 22.61 5.61
N LEU A 88 -37.20 22.27 5.70
CA LEU A 88 -37.64 20.88 5.77
C LEU A 88 -37.24 20.09 4.51
N GLU A 89 -37.35 20.71 3.34
CA GLU A 89 -36.96 20.15 2.05
C GLU A 89 -35.47 19.85 2.01
N GLU A 90 -34.63 20.80 2.43
CA GLU A 90 -33.18 20.61 2.49
C GLU A 90 -32.78 19.49 3.47
N LEU A 91 -33.46 19.39 4.62
CA LEU A 91 -33.24 18.32 5.59
C LEU A 91 -33.59 16.94 5.00
N HIS A 92 -34.72 16.85 4.30
CA HIS A 92 -35.14 15.62 3.63
C HIS A 92 -34.14 15.20 2.53
N GLU A 93 -33.61 16.14 1.75
CA GLU A 93 -32.56 15.84 0.78
C GLU A 93 -31.26 15.35 1.44
N LEU A 94 -30.87 15.96 2.57
CA LEU A 94 -29.70 15.53 3.34
C LEU A 94 -29.88 14.13 3.88
N GLU A 95 -31.05 13.81 4.44
CA GLU A 95 -31.42 12.48 4.91
C GLU A 95 -31.28 11.46 3.78
N GLY A 96 -31.89 11.70 2.61
CA GLY A 96 -31.79 10.81 1.46
C GLY A 96 -30.34 10.55 1.01
N LYS A 97 -29.49 11.59 1.01
CA LYS A 97 -28.06 11.46 0.69
C LYS A 97 -27.31 10.60 1.72
N ILE A 98 -27.55 10.83 3.00
CA ILE A 98 -26.91 10.10 4.10
C ILE A 98 -27.36 8.64 4.08
N GLU A 99 -28.66 8.38 3.93
CA GLU A 99 -29.19 7.03 3.86
C GLU A 99 -28.60 6.25 2.69
N GLN A 100 -28.54 6.84 1.49
CA GLN A 100 -27.94 6.21 0.33
C GLN A 100 -26.47 5.86 0.59
N GLY A 101 -25.69 6.81 1.11
CA GLY A 101 -24.29 6.58 1.47
C GLY A 101 -24.13 5.47 2.51
N LEU A 102 -25.00 5.40 3.51
CA LEU A 102 -25.00 4.35 4.53
C LEU A 102 -25.35 2.99 3.95
N ARG A 103 -26.34 2.90 3.06
CA ARG A 103 -26.69 1.67 2.34
C ARG A 103 -25.46 1.15 1.59
N ASP A 104 -24.79 2.00 0.82
CA ASP A 104 -23.61 1.62 0.02
C ASP A 104 -22.42 1.20 0.89
N ILE A 105 -22.19 1.87 2.03
CA ILE A 105 -21.16 1.48 3.01
C ILE A 105 -21.48 0.11 3.62
N ARG A 106 -22.73 -0.11 4.05
CA ARG A 106 -23.17 -1.38 4.66
C ARG A 106 -23.01 -2.55 3.69
N VAL A 107 -23.44 -2.39 2.43
CA VAL A 107 -23.28 -3.41 1.38
C VAL A 107 -21.79 -3.74 1.17
N ARG A 108 -20.93 -2.73 1.02
CA ARG A 108 -19.49 -2.94 0.86
C ARG A 108 -18.89 -3.68 2.06
N LYS A 109 -19.21 -3.27 3.28
CA LYS A 109 -18.73 -3.91 4.51
C LYS A 109 -19.21 -5.37 4.61
N ALA A 110 -20.47 -5.64 4.30
CA ALA A 110 -21.01 -6.99 4.26
C ALA A 110 -20.29 -7.86 3.22
N SER A 111 -20.03 -7.33 2.02
CA SER A 111 -19.28 -8.06 0.99
C SER A 111 -17.84 -8.38 1.41
N GLN A 112 -17.17 -7.46 2.11
CA GLN A 112 -15.83 -7.69 2.66
C GLN A 112 -15.85 -8.74 3.77
N GLN A 113 -16.82 -8.67 4.68
CA GLN A 113 -17.02 -9.66 5.74
C GLN A 113 -17.32 -11.05 5.17
N GLN A 114 -18.17 -11.14 4.15
CA GLN A 114 -18.49 -12.40 3.47
C GLN A 114 -17.25 -13.03 2.83
N LYS A 115 -16.40 -12.23 2.16
CA LYS A 115 -15.12 -12.70 1.62
C LYS A 115 -14.25 -13.29 2.72
N LEU A 116 -14.10 -12.59 3.84
CA LEU A 116 -13.31 -13.07 4.98
C LEU A 116 -13.84 -14.39 5.55
N HIS A 117 -15.16 -14.50 5.75
CA HIS A 117 -15.79 -15.75 6.20
C HIS A 117 -15.52 -16.91 5.23
N SER A 118 -15.74 -16.70 3.93
CA SER A 118 -15.48 -17.75 2.93
C SER A 118 -14.02 -18.22 2.93
N THR A 119 -13.07 -17.30 3.11
CA THR A 119 -11.64 -17.70 3.23
C THR A 119 -11.35 -18.49 4.49
N LEU A 120 -12.00 -18.17 5.61
CA LEU A 120 -11.82 -18.87 6.88
C LEU A 120 -12.42 -20.28 6.80
N ASP A 121 -13.62 -20.41 6.24
CA ASP A 121 -14.35 -21.68 6.10
C ASP A 121 -13.61 -22.69 5.23
N LEU A 122 -12.98 -22.24 4.12
CA LEU A 122 -12.10 -23.10 3.35
C LEU A 122 -10.90 -23.56 4.19
N SER A 123 -10.23 -22.64 4.90
CA SER A 123 -9.07 -22.98 5.72
C SER A 123 -9.41 -23.96 6.85
N THR A 124 -10.52 -23.76 7.56
CA THR A 124 -10.98 -24.69 8.61
C THR A 124 -11.37 -26.04 8.02
N SER A 125 -12.01 -26.09 6.85
CA SER A 125 -12.32 -27.34 6.16
C SER A 125 -11.05 -28.12 5.78
N TYR A 126 -10.03 -27.45 5.23
CA TYR A 126 -8.74 -28.07 4.91
C TYR A 126 -8.03 -28.61 6.16
N MET A 127 -8.01 -27.84 7.25
CA MET A 127 -7.40 -28.31 8.51
C MET A 127 -8.17 -29.49 9.11
N LEU A 128 -9.51 -29.44 9.12
CA LEU A 128 -10.33 -30.51 9.67
C LEU A 128 -10.18 -31.81 8.88
N THR A 129 -10.18 -31.72 7.55
CA THR A 129 -9.96 -32.88 6.66
C THR A 129 -8.55 -33.46 6.84
N PHE A 130 -7.53 -32.60 6.97
CA PHE A 130 -6.16 -33.03 7.28
C PHE A 130 -6.08 -33.79 8.60
N TYR A 131 -6.59 -33.23 9.69
CA TYR A 131 -6.55 -33.88 11.01
C TYR A 131 -7.36 -35.19 11.03
N LYS A 132 -8.49 -35.24 10.32
CA LYS A 132 -9.30 -36.46 10.20
C LYS A 132 -8.54 -37.57 9.47
N LEU A 133 -7.86 -37.24 8.36
CA LEU A 133 -7.02 -38.19 7.62
C LEU A 133 -5.85 -38.69 8.48
N GLN A 134 -5.18 -37.78 9.18
CA GLN A 134 -4.08 -38.12 10.09
C GLN A 134 -4.54 -39.07 11.21
N PHE A 135 -5.72 -38.82 11.78
CA PHE A 135 -6.31 -39.68 12.80
C PHE A 135 -6.61 -41.09 12.26
N HIS A 136 -7.22 -41.21 11.08
CA HIS A 136 -7.47 -42.50 10.45
C HIS A 136 -6.18 -43.29 10.21
N LEU A 137 -5.13 -42.64 9.72
CA LEU A 137 -3.82 -43.27 9.52
C LEU A 137 -3.23 -43.80 10.84
N LEU A 138 -3.31 -43.01 11.92
CA LEU A 138 -2.87 -43.43 13.25
C LEU A 138 -3.68 -44.63 13.77
N GLN A 139 -5.00 -44.64 13.58
CA GLN A 139 -5.82 -45.78 13.97
C GLN A 139 -5.44 -47.06 13.22
N GLU A 140 -5.18 -46.95 11.92
CA GLU A 140 -4.75 -48.08 11.11
C GLU A 140 -3.38 -48.62 11.54
N GLN A 141 -2.42 -47.74 11.83
CA GLN A 141 -1.12 -48.13 12.38
C GLN A 141 -1.26 -48.88 13.71
N ILE A 142 -2.12 -48.41 14.62
CA ILE A 142 -2.39 -49.09 15.89
C ILE A 142 -3.01 -50.48 15.65
N ALA A 143 -3.94 -50.60 14.69
CA ALA A 143 -4.57 -51.87 14.36
C ALA A 143 -3.54 -52.89 13.83
N GLN A 144 -2.67 -52.47 12.92
CA GLN A 144 -1.58 -53.30 12.38
C GLN A 144 -0.61 -53.75 13.48
N LEU A 145 -0.27 -52.87 14.42
CA LEU A 145 0.60 -53.22 15.55
C LEU A 145 -0.04 -54.25 16.46
N LYS A 146 -1.34 -54.11 16.75
CA LYS A 146 -2.09 -55.07 17.57
C LYS A 146 -2.17 -56.45 16.91
N GLU A 147 -2.40 -56.51 15.60
CA GLU A 147 -2.43 -57.78 14.86
C GLU A 147 -1.07 -58.49 14.91
N LYS A 148 0.02 -57.76 14.70
CA LYS A 148 1.39 -58.29 14.83
C LYS A 148 1.67 -58.80 16.23
N GLU A 149 1.24 -58.07 17.27
CA GLU A 149 1.38 -58.50 18.65
C GLU A 149 0.66 -59.83 18.90
N CYS A 150 -0.57 -59.99 18.41
CA CYS A 150 -1.32 -61.25 18.51
C CYS A 150 -0.60 -62.42 17.81
N SER A 151 -0.12 -62.24 16.58
CA SER A 151 0.61 -63.29 15.86
C SER A 151 1.90 -63.70 16.60
N LEU A 152 2.66 -62.73 17.11
CA LEU A 152 3.86 -63.01 17.89
C LEU A 152 3.55 -63.71 19.20
N ILE A 153 2.44 -63.37 19.88
CA ILE A 153 2.00 -64.07 21.09
C ILE A 153 1.66 -65.52 20.78
N GLU A 154 0.93 -65.77 19.69
CA GLU A 154 0.55 -67.12 19.25
C GLU A 154 1.78 -67.97 18.88
N GLU A 155 2.68 -67.43 18.07
CA GLU A 155 3.93 -68.11 17.71
C GLU A 155 4.79 -68.41 18.96
N ASN A 156 4.91 -67.46 19.88
CA ASN A 156 5.61 -67.68 21.14
C ASN A 156 4.94 -68.76 22.02
N ALA A 157 3.61 -68.89 21.98
CA ALA A 157 2.91 -69.95 22.69
C ALA A 157 3.19 -71.32 22.07
N LEU A 158 3.15 -71.43 20.74
CA LEU A 158 3.49 -72.65 20.00
C LEU A 158 4.93 -73.10 20.28
N MET A 159 5.89 -72.16 20.26
CA MET A 159 7.29 -72.46 20.58
C MET A 159 7.46 -72.93 22.02
N ARG A 160 6.70 -72.38 22.98
CA ARG A 160 6.71 -72.88 24.38
C ARG A 160 6.16 -74.29 24.46
N ASP A 161 5.10 -74.60 23.74
CA ASP A 161 4.50 -75.93 23.71
C ASP A 161 5.46 -76.97 23.08
N GLU A 162 6.17 -76.62 22.01
CA GLU A 162 7.21 -77.49 21.42
C GLU A 162 8.34 -77.79 22.42
N VAL A 163 8.82 -76.79 23.16
CA VAL A 163 9.87 -76.96 24.19
C VAL A 163 9.38 -77.78 25.40
N CYS A 164 8.12 -77.62 25.80
CA CYS A 164 7.50 -78.47 26.84
C CYS A 164 7.46 -79.94 26.41
N ILE A 165 7.21 -80.22 25.13
CA ILE A 165 7.13 -81.58 24.57
C ILE A 165 8.54 -82.20 24.43
N SER A 166 9.57 -81.42 24.11
CA SER A 166 10.94 -81.94 23.95
C SER A 166 11.67 -82.18 25.27
N ASP A 167 11.49 -81.32 26.28
CA ASP A 167 12.34 -81.31 27.48
C ASP A 167 11.60 -81.48 28.83
N GLY A 168 10.27 -81.65 28.82
CA GLY A 168 9.48 -81.86 30.06
C GLY A 168 9.43 -80.64 30.99
N ILE A 169 9.67 -79.45 30.44
CA ILE A 169 9.72 -78.17 31.16
C ILE A 169 8.30 -77.62 31.32
N VAL A 170 7.91 -77.11 32.49
CA VAL A 170 6.61 -76.46 32.71
C VAL A 170 6.83 -74.97 32.99
N TRP A 171 6.18 -74.12 32.19
CA TRP A 171 6.27 -72.67 32.32
C TRP A 171 5.12 -72.12 33.20
N GLN A 172 5.44 -71.35 34.24
CA GLN A 172 4.46 -70.57 35.02
C GLN A 172 4.88 -69.11 35.12
N ASN A 173 3.98 -68.19 34.74
CA ASN A 173 4.17 -66.73 34.87
C ASN A 173 5.55 -66.22 34.41
N ASN A 174 6.00 -66.65 33.23
CA ASN A 174 7.32 -66.34 32.64
C ASN A 174 8.56 -66.92 33.37
N PHE A 175 8.39 -67.85 34.31
CA PHE A 175 9.50 -68.59 34.94
C PHE A 175 9.51 -70.06 34.50
N ILE A 176 10.71 -70.64 34.37
CA ILE A 176 10.96 -72.05 34.03
C ILE A 176 11.02 -72.85 35.33
N ASP A 177 10.13 -73.84 35.50
CA ASP A 177 10.34 -74.91 36.47
C ASP A 177 10.61 -76.22 35.72
N VAL A 178 11.82 -76.76 35.89
CA VAL A 178 12.24 -78.03 35.29
C VAL A 178 11.80 -79.17 36.20
N VAL A 179 10.71 -79.85 35.85
CA VAL A 179 10.22 -81.01 36.62
C VAL A 179 10.92 -82.28 36.14
N GLY A 180 12.01 -82.63 36.83
CA GLY A 180 12.37 -84.02 37.13
C GLY A 180 13.14 -84.81 36.07
N LYS A 181 14.47 -84.88 36.24
CA LYS A 181 15.21 -86.14 36.09
C LYS A 181 16.01 -86.41 37.36
N SER A 182 15.72 -87.56 37.94
CA SER A 182 16.36 -88.15 39.10
C SER A 182 17.88 -88.17 38.99
N THR A 183 18.57 -87.82 40.08
CA THR A 183 19.83 -88.49 40.42
C THR A 183 19.66 -89.18 41.76
N GLU A 184 19.66 -90.49 41.67
CA GLU A 184 19.81 -91.45 42.75
C GLU A 184 21.11 -91.24 43.54
N GLN A 185 20.98 -91.47 44.85
CA GLN A 185 21.87 -92.20 45.76
C GLN A 185 23.13 -91.57 46.39
N LEU A 186 23.31 -92.00 47.66
CA LEU A 186 24.50 -92.16 48.52
C LEU A 186 24.41 -91.24 49.76
N ASN A 187 24.38 -91.67 51.03
CA ASN A 187 24.44 -92.97 51.70
C ASN A 187 23.93 -92.80 53.14
N SER A 188 23.59 -93.93 53.76
CA SER A 188 23.36 -94.10 55.19
C SER A 188 24.55 -93.67 56.06
N THR A 189 24.22 -93.37 57.33
CA THR A 189 25.04 -93.07 58.54
C THR A 189 25.36 -91.60 58.79
#